data_AF-A0A8J3N102-F1
#
_entry.id   AF-A0A8J3N102-F1
#
_cell.length_a   1.000
_cell.length_b   1.000
_cell.length_c   1.000
_cell.angle_alpha   90.00
_cell.angle_beta   90.00
_cell.angle_gamma   90.00
#
_symmetry.space_group_name_H-M   'P 1'
#
loop_
_entity.id
_entity.type
_entity.pdbx_description
1 polymer ?
#
loop_
_entity_poly.entity_id
_entity_poly.type
_entity_poly.pdbx_seq_one_letter_code
_entity_poly.pdbx_strand_id
1 'polypeptide(L)'
;MENWDARLFQTMAKHTHVAVENLPVQTPTTSSFSQNVVELESQRELRRKTKDIVQHCHSNTVSTSELRQQLQACATTFGNRFSLHLVRSLQEPHNNQADQQAIVWLLTLLNDKATIPLLQQIANQPRLTRAIRLSASLALAGMGATLPSENAI
;
A
#
# COMPACT_ATOMS: atom_id res chain seq x y z
N MET A 1 47.52 46.55 6.12
CA MET A 1 46.46 45.53 6.31
C MET A 1 45.44 45.75 5.23
N GLU A 2 45.55 44.91 4.21
CA GLU A 2 44.65 44.82 3.08
C GLU A 2 43.25 44.42 3.55
N ASN A 3 42.21 45.05 3.00
CA ASN A 3 40.97 44.34 2.75
C ASN A 3 40.41 44.80 1.41
N TRP A 4 40.51 43.90 0.44
CA TRP A 4 40.16 44.05 -0.95
C TRP A 4 38.63 43.96 -1.16
N ASP A 5 38.17 44.59 -2.24
CA ASP A 5 36.96 44.23 -3.01
C ASP A 5 35.55 44.47 -2.44
N ALA A 6 35.24 45.73 -2.15
CA ALA A 6 33.84 46.22 -2.13
C ALA A 6 33.42 46.91 -3.45
N ARG A 7 34.22 46.82 -4.52
CA ARG A 7 34.01 47.60 -5.77
C ARG A 7 33.68 46.78 -7.02
N LEU A 8 33.62 45.45 -6.93
CA LEU A 8 33.43 44.59 -8.12
C LEU A 8 32.02 44.07 -8.36
N PHE A 9 31.04 44.36 -7.51
CA PHE A 9 29.65 43.89 -7.72
C PHE A 9 28.64 45.00 -8.09
N GLN A 10 29.10 46.23 -8.31
CA GLN A 10 28.21 47.38 -8.56
C GLN A 10 28.10 47.78 -10.05
N THR A 11 28.52 46.91 -10.97
CA THR A 11 28.56 47.18 -12.42
C THR A 11 27.55 46.42 -13.27
N MET A 12 26.60 45.69 -12.69
CA MET A 12 25.53 45.02 -13.47
C MET A 12 24.12 45.59 -13.22
N ALA A 13 24.00 46.85 -12.79
CA ALA A 13 22.71 47.47 -12.48
C ALA A 13 22.18 48.47 -13.54
N LYS A 14 22.75 48.53 -14.76
CA LYS A 14 22.25 49.44 -15.80
C LYS A 14 22.43 48.87 -17.21
N HIS A 15 21.51 47.99 -17.61
CA HIS A 15 21.07 47.91 -19.01
C HIS A 15 19.58 47.63 -19.04
N THR A 16 18.82 48.72 -19.11
CA THR A 16 17.41 48.75 -19.46
C THR A 16 17.29 48.60 -20.98
N HIS A 17 16.57 47.58 -21.49
CA HIS A 17 15.72 47.74 -22.67
C HIS A 17 14.83 46.49 -22.91
N VAL A 18 13.52 46.70 -22.75
CA VAL A 18 12.41 46.32 -23.64
C VAL A 18 12.19 44.84 -24.01
N ALA A 19 10.97 44.42 -23.65
CA ALA A 19 10.07 43.41 -24.26
C ALA A 19 10.59 41.98 -24.44
N VAL A 20 9.86 41.02 -23.85
CA VAL A 20 9.19 39.90 -24.54
C VAL A 20 8.37 39.11 -23.52
N GLU A 21 7.07 39.06 -23.81
CA GLU A 21 6.04 38.07 -23.52
C GLU A 21 6.25 36.95 -22.47
N ASN A 22 5.20 36.83 -21.63
CA ASN A 22 4.57 35.58 -21.20
C ASN A 22 5.47 34.41 -20.78
N LEU A 23 5.79 34.34 -19.49
CA LEU A 23 6.08 33.09 -18.80
C LEU A 23 5.08 32.93 -17.64
N PRO A 24 4.24 31.87 -17.62
CA PRO A 24 3.34 31.65 -16.50
C PRO A 24 4.17 31.36 -15.26
N VAL A 25 3.96 32.17 -14.22
CA VAL A 25 4.38 31.87 -12.86
C VAL A 25 3.81 30.52 -12.49
N GLN A 26 4.63 29.47 -12.55
CA GLN A 26 4.32 28.19 -11.93
C GLN A 26 4.34 28.40 -10.42
N THR A 27 3.19 28.78 -9.88
CA THR A 27 2.90 28.57 -8.47
C THR A 27 2.96 27.06 -8.23
N PRO A 28 3.77 26.55 -7.29
CA PRO A 28 3.64 25.17 -6.86
C PRO A 28 2.23 25.00 -6.29
N THR A 29 1.46 24.20 -6.99
CA THR A 29 0.09 23.77 -6.71
C THR A 29 -0.01 23.25 -5.27
N THR A 30 -0.42 24.13 -4.35
CA THR A 30 -0.70 23.79 -2.93
C THR A 30 -1.78 22.71 -2.81
N SER A 31 -2.60 22.54 -3.85
CA SER A 31 -3.59 21.46 -3.98
C SER A 31 -2.97 20.05 -4.13
N SER A 32 -1.74 19.91 -4.66
CA SER A 32 -1.10 18.59 -4.79
C SER A 32 -0.58 18.06 -3.46
N PHE A 33 -0.21 18.97 -2.55
CA PHE A 33 0.34 18.62 -1.25
C PHE A 33 -0.74 18.15 -0.28
N SER A 34 -1.90 18.81 -0.27
CA SER A 34 -3.04 18.39 0.55
C SER A 34 -3.60 17.03 0.12
N GLN A 35 -3.69 16.77 -1.19
CA GLN A 35 -4.13 15.47 -1.70
C GLN A 35 -3.13 14.36 -1.38
N ASN A 36 -1.82 14.63 -1.47
CA ASN A 36 -0.78 13.69 -1.05
C ASN A 36 -0.81 13.41 0.46
N VAL A 37 -1.06 14.43 1.30
CA VAL A 37 -1.13 14.26 2.76
C VAL A 37 -2.34 13.39 3.14
N VAL A 38 -3.52 13.66 2.58
CA VAL A 38 -4.74 12.86 2.84
C VAL A 38 -4.56 11.43 2.35
N GLU A 39 -3.92 11.22 1.20
CA GLU A 39 -3.66 9.86 0.70
C GLU A 39 -2.64 9.11 1.58
N LEU A 40 -1.59 9.78 2.05
CA LEU A 40 -0.61 9.21 2.98
C LEU A 40 -1.22 8.84 4.34
N GLU A 41 -2.12 9.67 4.86
CA GLU A 41 -2.84 9.39 6.09
C GLU A 41 -3.79 8.20 5.93
N SER A 42 -4.52 8.12 4.82
CA SER A 42 -5.37 6.97 4.50
C SER A 42 -4.56 5.67 4.41
N GLN A 43 -3.34 5.72 3.86
CA GLN A 43 -2.46 4.57 3.76
C GLN A 43 -1.87 4.16 5.12
N ARG A 44 -1.54 5.14 5.98
CA ARG A 44 -1.10 4.87 7.36
C ARG A 44 -2.22 4.26 8.19
N GLU A 45 -3.44 4.77 8.04
CA GLU A 45 -4.61 4.23 8.74
C GLU A 45 -4.92 2.80 8.26
N LEU A 46 -4.88 2.55 6.96
CA LEU A 46 -5.04 1.22 6.37
C LEU A 46 -4.01 0.23 6.93
N ARG A 47 -2.72 0.61 6.98
CA ARG A 47 -1.65 -0.21 7.55
C ARG A 47 -1.89 -0.49 9.03
N ARG A 48 -2.26 0.53 9.80
CA ARG A 48 -2.54 0.40 11.23
C ARG A 48 -3.72 -0.53 11.47
N LYS A 49 -4.86 -0.32 10.81
CA LYS A 49 -6.05 -1.18 10.96
C LYS A 49 -5.80 -2.61 10.50
N THR A 50 -5.02 -2.81 9.44
CA THR A 50 -4.63 -4.15 8.99
C THR A 50 -3.82 -4.87 10.08
N LYS A 51 -2.81 -4.19 10.65
CA LYS A 51 -1.99 -4.73 11.73
C LYS A 51 -2.81 -4.99 13.00
N ASP A 52 -3.70 -4.06 13.35
CA ASP A 52 -4.58 -4.18 14.50
C ASP A 52 -5.50 -5.40 14.34
N ILE A 53 -6.16 -5.59 13.18
CA ILE A 53 -7.02 -6.76 12.92
C ILE A 53 -6.22 -8.08 12.99
N VAL A 54 -5.02 -8.12 12.40
CA VAL A 54 -4.15 -9.31 12.48
C VAL A 54 -3.75 -9.60 13.94
N GLN A 55 -3.44 -8.56 14.72
CA GLN A 55 -3.14 -8.71 16.14
C GLN A 55 -4.37 -9.19 16.93
N HIS A 56 -5.57 -8.71 16.58
CA HIS A 56 -6.81 -9.16 17.23
C HIS A 56 -7.15 -10.62 16.93
N CYS A 57 -6.74 -11.16 15.77
CA CYS A 57 -6.87 -12.60 15.49
C CYS A 57 -6.05 -13.46 16.46
N HIS A 58 -4.98 -12.92 17.05
CA HIS A 58 -4.17 -13.61 18.05
C HIS A 58 -4.70 -13.41 19.46
N SER A 59 -5.42 -12.31 19.70
CA SER A 59 -6.03 -12.04 21.00
C SER A 59 -7.30 -12.86 21.15
N ASN A 60 -7.33 -13.78 22.12
CA ASN A 60 -8.48 -14.62 22.41
C ASN A 60 -9.66 -13.86 23.06
N THR A 61 -9.61 -12.52 23.04
CA THR A 61 -10.55 -11.61 23.69
C THR A 61 -11.61 -11.07 22.74
N VAL A 62 -11.39 -11.15 21.42
CA VAL A 62 -12.31 -10.62 20.41
C VAL A 62 -13.11 -11.76 19.80
N SER A 63 -14.44 -11.60 19.75
CA SER A 63 -15.31 -12.58 19.12
C SER A 63 -15.08 -12.63 17.60
N THR A 64 -15.22 -13.81 17.00
CA THR A 64 -15.09 -13.98 15.53
C THR A 64 -16.09 -13.12 14.75
N SER A 65 -17.27 -12.86 15.33
CA SER A 65 -18.27 -11.93 14.79
C SER A 65 -17.79 -10.48 14.76
N GLU A 66 -17.08 -10.05 15.79
CA GLU A 66 -16.58 -8.68 15.90
C GLU A 66 -15.37 -8.44 14.98
N LEU A 67 -14.49 -9.44 14.84
CA LEU A 67 -13.45 -9.43 13.80
C LEU A 67 -14.04 -9.32 12.40
N ARG A 68 -15.12 -10.06 12.13
CA ARG A 68 -15.81 -9.99 10.84
C ARG A 68 -16.42 -8.60 10.59
N GLN A 69 -17.03 -7.99 11.61
CA GLN A 69 -17.56 -6.63 11.51
C GLN A 69 -16.45 -5.60 11.26
N GLN A 70 -15.32 -5.69 11.98
CA GLN A 70 -14.17 -4.80 11.76
C GLN A 70 -13.58 -4.96 10.37
N LEU A 71 -13.45 -6.20 9.89
CA LEU A 71 -12.97 -6.50 8.55
C LEU A 71 -13.92 -5.95 7.48
N GLN A 72 -15.23 -6.13 7.63
CA GLN A 72 -16.22 -5.55 6.72
C GLN A 72 -16.19 -4.02 6.74
N ALA A 73 -16.09 -3.41 7.92
CA ALA A 73 -15.97 -1.95 8.05
C ALA A 73 -14.70 -1.42 7.36
N CYS A 74 -13.59 -2.14 7.43
CA CYS A 74 -12.36 -1.79 6.71
C CYS A 74 -12.54 -1.95 5.19
N ALA A 75 -13.17 -3.04 4.76
CA ALA A 75 -13.47 -3.26 3.35
C ALA A 75 -14.40 -2.17 2.78
N THR A 76 -15.40 -1.70 3.53
CA THR A 76 -16.29 -0.61 3.09
C THR A 76 -15.58 0.75 3.11
N THR A 77 -14.65 0.98 4.03
CA THR A 77 -13.94 2.27 4.17
C THR A 77 -12.85 2.43 3.11
N PHE A 78 -12.07 1.39 2.85
CA PHE A 78 -10.90 1.45 1.96
C PHE A 78 -11.11 0.73 0.62
N GLY A 79 -12.22 0.01 0.47
CA GLY A 79 -12.53 -0.78 -0.72
C GLY A 79 -11.48 -1.86 -0.99
N ASN A 80 -11.26 -2.12 -2.28
CA ASN A 80 -10.32 -3.13 -2.77
C ASN A 80 -8.86 -2.83 -2.35
N ARG A 81 -8.53 -1.61 -1.92
CA ARG A 81 -7.18 -1.30 -1.43
C ARG A 81 -6.84 -2.12 -0.19
N PHE A 82 -7.83 -2.42 0.65
CA PHE A 82 -7.63 -3.23 1.86
C PHE A 82 -7.31 -4.69 1.55
N SER A 83 -8.09 -5.32 0.67
CA SER A 83 -7.87 -6.70 0.26
C SER A 83 -6.53 -6.86 -0.47
N LEU A 84 -6.18 -5.93 -1.36
CA LEU A 84 -4.88 -5.88 -2.02
C LEU A 84 -3.72 -5.69 -1.02
N HIS A 85 -3.93 -4.89 0.02
CA HIS A 85 -2.92 -4.66 1.05
C HIS A 85 -2.71 -5.90 1.91
N LEU A 86 -3.78 -6.63 2.28
CA LEU A 86 -3.67 -7.92 2.97
C LEU A 86 -2.82 -8.91 2.16
N VAL A 87 -3.05 -8.99 0.85
CA VAL A 87 -2.25 -9.84 -0.04
C VAL A 87 -0.79 -9.41 -0.09
N ARG A 88 -0.50 -8.10 -0.09
CA ARG A 88 0.88 -7.59 -0.02
C ARG A 88 1.54 -7.88 1.31
N SER A 89 0.81 -7.76 2.42
CA SER A 89 1.31 -8.14 3.75
C SER A 89 1.65 -9.63 3.81
N LEU A 90 0.92 -10.50 3.10
CA LEU A 90 1.27 -11.93 3.00
C LEU A 90 2.64 -12.16 2.33
N GLN A 91 3.08 -11.26 1.44
CA GLN A 91 4.39 -11.34 0.78
C GLN A 91 5.55 -10.84 1.67
N GLU A 92 5.25 -10.20 2.80
CA GLU A 92 6.30 -9.65 3.67
C GLU A 92 7.10 -10.80 4.32
N PRO A 93 8.43 -10.86 4.08
CA PRO A 93 9.25 -11.99 4.49
C PRO A 93 9.42 -12.13 6.01
N HIS A 94 9.05 -11.10 6.78
CA HIS A 94 9.15 -11.07 8.24
C HIS A 94 7.85 -11.49 8.96
N ASN A 95 6.80 -11.88 8.23
CA ASN A 95 5.57 -12.33 8.89
C ASN A 95 5.76 -13.71 9.51
N ASN A 96 5.43 -13.82 10.80
CA ASN A 96 5.41 -15.09 11.51
C ASN A 96 4.32 -16.00 10.94
N GLN A 97 4.45 -17.31 11.15
CA GLN A 97 3.48 -18.29 10.64
C GLN A 97 2.05 -18.00 11.13
N ALA A 98 1.90 -17.52 12.36
CA ALA A 98 0.58 -17.13 12.91
C ALA A 98 -0.02 -15.94 12.14
N ASP A 99 0.77 -14.91 11.83
CA ASP A 99 0.32 -13.75 11.05
C ASP A 99 -0.10 -14.17 9.64
N GLN A 100 0.67 -15.07 9.01
CA GLN A 100 0.31 -15.62 7.71
C GLN A 100 -1.02 -16.36 7.74
N GLN A 101 -1.26 -17.19 8.76
CA GLN A 101 -2.54 -17.89 8.94
C GLN A 101 -3.70 -16.92 9.17
N ALA A 102 -3.49 -15.89 10.00
CA ALA A 102 -4.48 -14.85 10.22
C ALA A 102 -4.81 -14.11 8.92
N ILE A 103 -3.81 -13.70 8.14
CA ILE A 103 -4.02 -13.03 6.85
C ILE A 103 -4.76 -13.92 5.87
N VAL A 104 -4.39 -15.20 5.77
CA VAL A 104 -5.10 -16.17 4.92
C VAL A 104 -6.56 -16.30 5.35
N TRP A 105 -6.82 -16.43 6.65
CA TRP A 105 -8.19 -16.49 7.18
C TRP A 105 -8.98 -15.22 6.85
N LEU A 106 -8.39 -14.03 7.06
CA LEU A 106 -9.03 -12.75 6.73
C LEU A 106 -9.34 -12.64 5.23
N LEU A 107 -8.43 -13.07 4.34
CA LEU A 107 -8.66 -13.09 2.90
C LEU A 107 -9.81 -14.04 2.50
N THR A 108 -9.87 -15.24 3.10
CA THR A 108 -10.98 -16.18 2.86
C THR A 108 -12.31 -15.65 3.37
N LEU A 109 -12.32 -14.92 4.48
CA LEU A 109 -13.53 -14.33 5.05
C LEU A 109 -14.05 -13.15 4.23
N LEU A 110 -13.13 -12.36 3.68
CA LEU A 110 -13.44 -11.21 2.83
C LEU A 110 -13.93 -11.66 1.44
N ASN A 111 -13.36 -12.76 0.92
CA ASN A 111 -13.70 -13.38 -0.36
C ASN A 111 -13.81 -12.37 -1.53
N ASP A 112 -12.87 -11.41 -1.59
CA ASP A 112 -12.83 -10.42 -2.65
C ASP A 112 -12.22 -11.00 -3.93
N LYS A 113 -12.97 -10.95 -5.02
CA LYS A 113 -12.51 -11.45 -6.32
C LYS A 113 -11.32 -10.65 -6.87
N ALA A 114 -11.13 -9.41 -6.43
CA ALA A 114 -10.01 -8.57 -6.86
C ALA A 114 -8.64 -9.11 -6.40
N THR A 115 -8.59 -9.92 -5.34
CA THR A 115 -7.33 -10.49 -4.83
C THR A 115 -6.90 -11.78 -5.51
N ILE A 116 -7.81 -12.46 -6.22
CA ILE A 116 -7.56 -13.72 -6.92
C ILE A 116 -6.33 -13.65 -7.86
N PRO A 117 -6.22 -12.69 -8.81
CA PRO A 117 -5.09 -12.66 -9.73
C PRO A 117 -3.74 -12.47 -9.02
N LEU A 118 -3.72 -11.66 -7.95
CA LEU A 118 -2.50 -11.45 -7.15
C LEU A 118 -2.12 -12.68 -6.34
N LEU A 119 -3.10 -13.37 -5.76
CA LEU A 119 -2.85 -14.62 -5.04
C LEU A 119 -2.34 -15.73 -5.98
N GLN A 120 -2.88 -15.82 -7.20
CA GLN A 120 -2.39 -16.74 -8.23
C GLN A 120 -0.95 -16.42 -8.64
N GLN A 121 -0.64 -15.13 -8.81
CA GLN A 121 0.73 -14.70 -9.07
C GLN A 121 1.67 -15.12 -7.93
N ILE A 122 1.30 -14.88 -6.68
CA ILE A 122 2.09 -15.27 -5.50
C ILE A 122 2.32 -16.77 -5.47
N ALA A 123 1.27 -17.57 -5.62
CA ALA A 123 1.35 -19.03 -5.59
C ALA A 123 2.34 -19.58 -6.63
N ASN A 124 2.38 -18.96 -7.80
CA ASN A 124 3.22 -19.37 -8.92
C ASN A 124 4.60 -18.69 -8.96
N GLN A 125 4.91 -17.76 -8.05
CA GLN A 125 6.15 -16.98 -8.12
C GLN A 125 7.32 -17.71 -7.42
N PRO A 126 8.32 -18.23 -8.16
CA PRO A 126 9.37 -19.08 -7.59
C PRO A 126 10.35 -18.33 -6.67
N ARG A 127 10.37 -16.99 -6.74
CA ARG A 127 11.21 -16.12 -5.90
C ARG A 127 10.70 -15.99 -4.46
N LEU A 128 9.44 -16.37 -4.19
CA LEU A 128 8.85 -16.32 -2.86
C LEU A 128 9.09 -17.62 -2.11
N THR A 129 9.13 -17.53 -0.78
CA THR A 129 9.33 -18.71 0.07
C THR A 129 8.19 -19.71 -0.13
N ARG A 130 8.49 -20.99 0.07
CA ARG A 130 7.48 -22.06 -0.06
C ARG A 130 6.28 -21.82 0.85
N ALA A 131 6.51 -21.31 2.07
CA ALA A 131 5.44 -20.99 3.02
C ALA A 131 4.47 -19.95 2.45
N ILE A 132 4.98 -18.83 1.92
CA ILE A 132 4.17 -17.77 1.32
C ILE A 132 3.35 -18.30 0.14
N ARG A 133 3.96 -19.12 -0.72
CA ARG A 133 3.26 -19.74 -1.86
C ARG A 133 2.13 -20.65 -1.42
N LEU A 134 2.37 -21.51 -0.43
CA LEU A 134 1.36 -22.41 0.12
C LEU A 134 0.22 -21.64 0.79
N SER A 135 0.54 -20.58 1.54
CA SER A 135 -0.45 -19.69 2.15
C SER A 135 -1.34 -19.03 1.10
N ALA A 136 -0.78 -18.57 -0.02
CA ALA A 136 -1.56 -18.03 -1.12
C ALA A 136 -2.44 -19.08 -1.81
N SER A 137 -1.91 -20.29 -2.05
CA SER A 137 -2.70 -21.41 -2.58
C SER A 137 -3.84 -21.81 -1.65
N LEU A 138 -3.61 -21.78 -0.33
CA LEU A 138 -4.62 -22.08 0.67
C LEU A 138 -5.70 -21.00 0.73
N ALA A 139 -5.32 -19.73 0.61
CA ALA A 139 -6.28 -18.63 0.48
C ALA A 139 -7.14 -18.78 -0.78
N LEU A 140 -6.54 -19.08 -1.94
CA LEU A 140 -7.27 -19.35 -3.19
C LEU A 140 -8.24 -20.52 -3.03
N ALA A 141 -7.81 -21.60 -2.38
CA ALA A 141 -8.66 -22.74 -2.10
C ALA A 141 -9.83 -22.39 -1.18
N GLY A 142 -9.57 -21.66 -0.09
CA GLY A 142 -10.60 -21.21 0.85
C GLY A 142 -11.59 -20.21 0.24
N MET A 143 -11.18 -19.46 -0.80
CA MET A 143 -12.04 -18.58 -1.58
C MET A 143 -12.82 -19.30 -2.70
N GLY A 144 -12.59 -20.61 -2.90
CA GLY A 144 -13.15 -21.36 -4.05
C GLY A 144 -12.60 -20.90 -5.40
N ALA A 145 -11.48 -20.17 -5.41
CA ALA A 145 -10.80 -19.63 -6.57
C ALA A 145 -9.59 -20.48 -6.97
N THR A 146 -9.66 -21.79 -6.72
CA THR A 146 -8.70 -22.74 -7.28
C THR A 146 -8.84 -22.67 -8.80
N LEU A 147 -7.79 -22.22 -9.49
CA LEU A 147 -7.69 -22.47 -10.93
C LEU A 147 -7.95 -23.97 -11.15
N PRO A 148 -8.77 -24.36 -12.14
CA PRO A 148 -8.83 -25.75 -12.54
C PRO A 148 -7.40 -26.18 -12.88
N SER A 149 -6.93 -27.26 -12.26
CA SER A 149 -5.74 -27.96 -12.73
C SER A 149 -6.10 -28.65 -14.05
N GLU A 150 -6.32 -27.89 -15.11
CA GLU A 150 -6.49 -28.40 -16.46
C GLU A 150 -5.18 -28.18 -17.21
N ASN A 151 -4.14 -28.88 -16.72
CA ASN A 151 -2.94 -29.29 -17.46
C ASN A 151 -1.95 -29.93 -16.49
N ALA A 152 -2.23 -31.17 -16.13
CA ALA A 152 -1.20 -32.12 -15.74
C ALA A 152 -1.69 -33.53 -16.07
N ILE A 153 -1.33 -33.95 -17.29
CA ILE A 153 -1.31 -35.31 -17.87
C ILE A 153 -2.57 -35.70 -18.65
#